data_AF-A0A7Y2FAJ1-F1
#
_entry.id   AF-A0A7Y2FAJ1-F1
#
_cell.length_a   1.000
_cell.length_b   1.000
_cell.length_c   1.000
_cell.angle_alpha   90.00
_cell.angle_beta   90.00
_cell.angle_gamma   90.00
#
_symmetry.space_group_name_H-M   'P 1'
#
loop_
_entity.id
_entity.type
_entity.pdbx_description
1 polymer ?
#
loop_
_entity_poly.entity_id
_entity_poly.type
_entity_poly.pdbx_seq_one_letter_code
_entity_poly.pdbx_strand_id
1 'polypeptide(L)'
;MKKEKEITTPKTLFQQAVILAKTPIIIAFFLTPIRYSLELIGLPENFIFIIGLLWLTLGISIYWGIRFYNRNHFLLLLLLSLIIYSPISRFPVALAWWIDTNWELGTHYGLYFDNFGQVVLNQVIYGSVVQIIPGFVLGSITFSIMIHKQALKLKTTR
;
A
#
# COMPACT_ATOMS: atom_id res chain seq x y z
N MET A 1 43.80 -7.81 -15.53
CA MET A 1 42.34 -7.92 -15.32
C MET A 1 41.92 -6.80 -14.35
N LYS A 2 41.41 -5.67 -14.86
CA LYS A 2 40.94 -4.56 -14.01
C LYS A 2 39.62 -5.00 -13.36
N LYS A 3 39.60 -5.11 -12.02
CA LYS A 3 38.34 -5.16 -11.27
C LYS A 3 37.64 -3.81 -11.49
N GLU A 4 36.61 -3.77 -12.30
CA GLU A 4 35.64 -2.67 -12.28
C GLU A 4 35.12 -2.56 -10.84
N LYS A 5 35.46 -1.46 -10.18
CA LYS A 5 34.74 -1.05 -8.98
C LYS A 5 33.35 -0.67 -9.47
N GLU A 6 32.37 -1.50 -9.17
CA GLU A 6 30.96 -1.19 -9.31
C GLU A 6 30.68 0.04 -8.42
N ILE A 7 30.66 1.24 -9.02
CA ILE A 7 30.33 2.48 -8.33
C ILE A 7 28.83 2.45 -8.08
N THR A 8 28.42 1.82 -6.99
CA THR A 8 27.03 1.88 -6.53
C THR A 8 26.80 3.25 -5.91
N THR A 9 26.27 4.18 -6.72
CA THR A 9 25.81 5.47 -6.23
C THR A 9 24.79 5.28 -5.10
N PRO A 10 24.91 6.02 -3.98
CA PRO A 10 23.96 5.89 -2.88
C PRO A 10 22.56 6.26 -3.36
N LYS A 11 21.59 5.38 -3.12
CA LYS A 11 20.20 5.57 -3.57
C LYS A 11 19.55 6.76 -2.87
N THR A 12 18.91 7.65 -3.63
CA THR A 12 18.18 8.79 -3.09
C THR A 12 16.96 8.36 -2.26
N LEU A 13 16.44 9.22 -1.39
CA LEU A 13 15.24 8.92 -0.58
C LEU A 13 14.04 8.52 -1.45
N PHE A 14 13.83 9.20 -2.58
CA PHE A 14 12.78 8.86 -3.53
C PHE A 14 12.96 7.46 -4.12
N GLN A 15 14.17 7.11 -4.56
CA GLN A 15 14.46 5.76 -5.07
C GLN A 15 14.23 4.68 -4.02
N GLN A 16 14.61 4.95 -2.76
CA GLN A 16 14.32 4.04 -1.65
C GLN A 16 12.82 3.87 -1.42
N ALA A 17 12.05 4.97 -1.50
CA ALA A 17 10.60 4.93 -1.36
C ALA A 17 9.93 4.13 -2.48
N VAL A 18 10.37 4.28 -3.73
CA VAL A 18 9.92 3.49 -4.89
C VAL A 18 10.23 2.00 -4.69
N ILE A 19 11.43 1.66 -4.23
CA ILE A 19 11.82 0.27 -3.97
C ILE A 19 10.93 -0.36 -2.89
N LEU A 20 10.64 0.38 -1.82
CA LEU A 20 9.72 -0.08 -0.78
C LEU A 20 8.31 -0.27 -1.35
N ALA A 21 7.79 0.70 -2.12
CA ALA A 21 6.45 0.64 -2.70
C ALA A 21 6.27 -0.48 -3.74
N LYS A 22 7.32 -0.89 -4.45
CA LYS A 22 7.25 -1.84 -5.56
C LYS A 22 6.57 -3.17 -5.19
N THR A 23 6.98 -3.80 -4.10
CA THR A 23 6.41 -5.10 -3.70
C THR A 23 4.92 -4.99 -3.35
N PRO A 24 4.49 -4.05 -2.48
CA PRO A 24 3.08 -3.74 -2.27
C PRO A 24 2.27 -3.50 -3.54
N ILE A 25 2.80 -2.73 -4.49
CA ILE A 25 2.12 -2.43 -5.76
C ILE A 25 1.81 -3.73 -6.51
N ILE A 26 2.81 -4.61 -6.64
CA ILE A 26 2.64 -5.89 -7.34
C ILE A 26 1.56 -6.72 -6.65
N ILE A 27 1.61 -6.84 -5.32
CA ILE A 27 0.60 -7.59 -4.55
C ILE A 27 -0.79 -7.01 -4.76
N ALA A 28 -0.94 -5.69 -4.65
CA ALA A 28 -2.22 -5.00 -4.84
C ALA A 28 -2.81 -5.19 -6.24
N PHE A 29 -1.94 -5.27 -7.26
CA PHE A 29 -2.35 -5.48 -8.64
C PHE A 29 -3.03 -6.84 -8.85
N PHE A 30 -2.63 -7.87 -8.10
CA PHE A 30 -3.30 -9.18 -8.10
C PHE A 30 -4.47 -9.25 -7.11
N LEU A 31 -4.37 -8.53 -5.99
CA LEU A 31 -5.38 -8.55 -4.94
C LEU A 31 -6.75 -8.13 -5.44
N THR A 32 -6.82 -7.08 -6.27
CA THR A 32 -8.09 -6.56 -6.77
C THR A 32 -8.77 -7.52 -7.75
N PRO A 33 -8.10 -8.04 -8.79
CA PRO A 33 -8.67 -9.10 -9.64
C PRO A 33 -9.11 -10.33 -8.85
N ILE A 34 -8.32 -10.77 -7.85
CA ILE A 34 -8.71 -11.90 -7.00
C ILE A 34 -10.01 -11.59 -6.26
N ARG A 35 -10.11 -10.44 -5.60
CA ARG A 35 -11.34 -10.03 -4.89
C ARG A 35 -12.54 -9.93 -5.82
N TYR A 36 -12.34 -9.35 -6.99
CA TYR A 36 -13.36 -9.24 -8.03
C TYR A 36 -13.87 -10.62 -8.46
N SER A 37 -12.97 -11.55 -8.77
CA SER A 37 -13.34 -12.92 -9.14
C SER A 37 -14.02 -13.69 -8.01
N LEU A 38 -13.59 -13.48 -6.76
CA LEU A 38 -14.22 -14.10 -5.58
C LEU A 38 -15.68 -13.63 -5.42
N GLU A 39 -15.95 -12.36 -5.69
CA GLU A 39 -17.31 -11.83 -5.67
C GLU A 39 -18.17 -12.39 -6.81
N LEU A 40 -17.63 -12.51 -8.01
CA LEU A 40 -18.33 -13.10 -9.15
C LEU A 40 -18.77 -14.55 -8.91
N ILE A 41 -18.03 -15.31 -8.09
CA ILE A 41 -18.43 -16.67 -7.69
C ILE A 41 -19.37 -16.70 -6.47
N GLY A 42 -19.85 -15.54 -6.01
CA GLY A 42 -20.88 -15.40 -4.99
C GLY A 42 -20.37 -15.22 -3.55
N LEU A 43 -19.08 -14.93 -3.33
CA LEU A 43 -18.61 -14.62 -1.98
C LEU A 43 -19.13 -13.25 -1.50
N PRO A 44 -19.64 -13.16 -0.26
CA PRO A 44 -20.18 -11.89 0.24
C PRO A 44 -19.09 -10.82 0.44
N GLU A 45 -19.48 -9.55 0.24
CA GLU A 45 -18.57 -8.40 0.24
C GLU A 45 -17.77 -8.26 1.55
N ASN A 46 -18.39 -8.55 2.69
CA ASN A 46 -17.75 -8.45 4.01
C ASN A 46 -16.53 -9.39 4.15
N PHE A 47 -16.54 -10.56 3.52
CA PHE A 47 -15.40 -11.48 3.53
C PHE A 47 -14.26 -10.99 2.62
N ILE A 48 -14.60 -10.57 1.40
CA ILE A 48 -13.59 -10.04 0.45
C ILE A 48 -13.04 -8.70 0.91
N PHE A 49 -13.77 -7.91 1.71
CA PHE A 49 -13.33 -6.63 2.26
C PHE A 49 -12.10 -6.75 3.14
N ILE A 50 -11.99 -7.82 3.94
CA ILE A 50 -10.83 -8.09 4.83
C ILE A 50 -9.55 -8.32 4.01
N ILE A 51 -9.70 -8.81 2.78
CA ILE A 51 -8.61 -9.02 1.82
C ILE A 51 -8.32 -7.71 1.03
N GLY A 52 -8.93 -6.59 1.41
CA GLY A 52 -8.85 -5.33 0.68
C GLY A 52 -7.53 -4.55 0.79
N LEU A 53 -7.40 -3.55 -0.08
CA LEU A 53 -6.21 -2.68 -0.17
C LEU A 53 -5.92 -1.91 1.12
N LEU A 54 -6.96 -1.55 1.87
CA LEU A 54 -6.79 -0.88 3.17
C LEU A 54 -6.04 -1.80 4.15
N TRP A 55 -6.49 -3.04 4.32
CA TRP A 55 -5.84 -4.01 5.20
C TRP A 55 -4.41 -4.34 4.78
N LEU A 56 -4.17 -4.48 3.47
CA LEU A 56 -2.83 -4.63 2.93
C LEU A 56 -1.93 -3.46 3.33
N THR A 57 -2.44 -2.22 3.23
CA THR A 57 -1.71 -1.01 3.60
C THR A 57 -1.38 -0.96 5.09
N LEU A 58 -2.35 -1.28 5.95
CA LEU A 58 -2.15 -1.32 7.39
C LEU A 58 -1.08 -2.36 7.76
N GLY A 59 -1.19 -3.56 7.19
CA GLY A 59 -0.23 -4.65 7.39
C GLY A 59 1.19 -4.28 6.93
N ILE A 60 1.34 -3.67 5.75
CA ILE A 60 2.63 -3.20 5.26
C ILE A 60 3.20 -2.10 6.15
N SER A 61 2.37 -1.16 6.60
CA SER A 61 2.81 -0.04 7.44
C SER A 61 3.33 -0.54 8.79
N ILE A 62 2.64 -1.52 9.41
CA ILE A 62 3.14 -2.21 10.61
C ILE A 62 4.44 -2.94 10.30
N TYR A 63 4.47 -3.76 9.24
CA TYR A 63 5.63 -4.56 8.88
C TYR A 63 6.88 -3.68 8.67
N TRP A 64 6.75 -2.56 7.96
CA TRP A 64 7.84 -1.62 7.77
C TRP A 64 8.24 -0.90 9.06
N GLY A 65 7.26 -0.51 9.90
CA GLY A 65 7.51 0.04 11.22
C GLY A 65 8.35 -0.90 12.10
N ILE A 66 8.10 -2.21 12.03
CA ILE A 66 8.89 -3.22 12.77
C ILE A 66 10.25 -3.46 12.10
N ARG A 67 10.29 -3.57 10.78
CA ARG A 67 11.49 -4.02 10.04
C ARG A 67 12.54 -2.93 9.89
N PHE A 68 12.12 -1.67 9.76
CA PHE A 68 12.98 -0.56 9.34
C PHE A 68 13.05 0.58 10.34
N TYR A 69 12.61 0.40 11.58
CA TYR A 69 12.65 1.46 12.61
C TYR A 69 14.05 2.06 12.86
N ASN A 70 15.13 1.31 12.61
CA ASN A 70 16.49 1.81 12.78
C ASN A 70 17.00 2.66 11.60
N ARG A 71 16.19 2.86 10.54
CA ARG A 71 16.61 3.68 9.40
C ARG A 71 16.42 5.16 9.69
N ASN A 72 17.44 5.95 9.33
CA ASN A 72 17.30 7.40 9.28
C ASN A 72 16.13 7.79 8.36
N HIS A 73 15.34 8.77 8.79
CA HIS A 73 14.19 9.30 8.06
C HIS A 73 13.09 8.26 7.74
N PHE A 74 12.92 7.24 8.58
CA PHE A 74 11.89 6.20 8.39
C PHE A 74 10.50 6.79 8.11
N LEU A 75 10.04 7.77 8.89
CA LEU A 75 8.71 8.37 8.70
C LEU A 75 8.55 9.03 7.32
N LEU A 76 9.59 9.71 6.83
CA LEU A 76 9.56 10.30 5.49
C LEU A 76 9.53 9.22 4.40
N LEU A 77 10.33 8.15 4.57
CA LEU A 77 10.31 7.00 3.65
C LEU A 77 8.94 6.31 3.64
N LEU A 78 8.32 6.11 4.81
CA LEU A 78 6.98 5.55 4.94
C LEU A 78 5.97 6.41 4.17
N LEU A 79 5.95 7.73 4.41
CA LEU A 79 5.02 8.64 3.75
C LEU A 79 5.20 8.64 2.23
N LEU A 80 6.44 8.77 1.74
CA LEU A 80 6.74 8.75 0.31
C LEU A 80 6.34 7.43 -0.34
N SER A 81 6.64 6.30 0.32
CA SER A 81 6.23 4.99 -0.18
C SER A 81 4.71 4.86 -0.25
N LEU A 82 3.97 5.35 0.73
CA LEU A 82 2.50 5.34 0.73
C LEU A 82 1.92 6.25 -0.37
N ILE A 83 2.49 7.43 -0.58
CA ILE A 83 2.08 8.36 -1.66
C ILE A 83 2.27 7.73 -3.05
N ILE A 84 3.33 6.94 -3.23
CA ILE A 84 3.59 6.23 -4.51
C ILE A 84 2.67 5.00 -4.63
N TYR A 85 2.66 4.16 -3.61
CA TYR A 85 1.93 2.89 -3.61
C TYR A 85 0.42 3.08 -3.76
N SER A 86 -0.16 3.97 -2.97
CA SER A 86 -1.61 4.07 -2.83
C SER A 86 -2.36 4.34 -4.15
N PRO A 87 -2.03 5.39 -4.94
CA PRO A 87 -2.74 5.66 -6.19
C PRO A 87 -2.56 4.53 -7.21
N ILE A 88 -1.36 3.97 -7.32
CA ILE A 88 -1.07 2.87 -8.25
C ILE A 88 -1.85 1.61 -7.86
N SER A 89 -1.90 1.30 -6.56
CA SER A 89 -2.59 0.12 -6.02
C SER A 89 -4.11 0.13 -6.25
N ARG A 90 -4.69 1.33 -6.44
CA ARG A 90 -6.13 1.54 -6.62
C ARG A 90 -6.56 1.62 -8.08
N PHE A 91 -5.62 1.81 -9.00
CA PHE A 91 -5.95 1.81 -10.42
C PHE A 91 -6.67 0.52 -10.90
N PRO A 92 -6.31 -0.69 -10.44
CA PRO A 92 -7.07 -1.91 -10.75
C PRO A 92 -8.55 -1.85 -10.35
N VAL A 93 -8.93 -1.07 -9.34
CA VAL A 93 -10.33 -0.91 -8.91
C VAL A 93 -11.12 -0.13 -9.96
N ALA A 94 -10.51 0.89 -10.57
CA ALA A 94 -11.14 1.63 -11.66
C ALA A 94 -11.31 0.76 -12.91
N LEU A 95 -10.35 -0.13 -13.20
CA LEU A 95 -10.48 -1.13 -14.26
C LEU A 95 -11.59 -2.13 -13.95
N ALA A 96 -11.69 -2.62 -12.71
CA ALA A 96 -12.75 -3.52 -12.30
C ALA A 96 -14.13 -2.88 -12.49
N TRP A 97 -14.32 -1.60 -12.09
CA TRP A 97 -15.55 -0.86 -12.35
C TRP A 97 -15.89 -0.79 -13.85
N TRP A 98 -14.89 -0.51 -14.70
CA TRP A 98 -15.09 -0.43 -16.15
C TRP A 98 -15.50 -1.77 -16.75
N ILE A 99 -14.89 -2.87 -16.32
CA ILE A 99 -15.30 -4.22 -16.74
C ILE A 99 -16.71 -4.53 -16.24
N ASP A 100 -16.99 -4.28 -14.97
CA ASP A 100 -18.29 -4.60 -14.37
C ASP A 100 -19.43 -3.87 -15.06
N THR A 101 -19.24 -2.57 -15.34
CA THR A 101 -20.27 -1.71 -15.93
C THR A 101 -20.51 -2.01 -17.41
N ASN A 102 -19.46 -2.32 -18.19
CA ASN A 102 -19.63 -2.64 -19.62
C ASN A 102 -20.23 -4.01 -19.87
N TRP A 103 -20.02 -4.96 -18.97
CA TRP A 103 -20.55 -6.33 -19.08
C TRP A 103 -21.74 -6.61 -18.15
N GLU A 104 -22.21 -5.59 -17.43
CA GLU A 104 -23.35 -5.66 -16.50
C GLU A 104 -23.25 -6.84 -15.53
N LEU A 105 -22.04 -7.06 -15.00
CA LEU A 105 -21.72 -8.23 -14.18
C LEU A 105 -22.31 -8.16 -12.77
N GLY A 106 -22.68 -6.96 -12.31
CA GLY A 106 -23.50 -6.75 -11.13
C GLY A 106 -22.76 -6.91 -9.79
N THR A 107 -21.46 -6.63 -9.76
CA THR A 107 -20.67 -6.63 -8.51
C THR A 107 -20.72 -5.25 -7.83
N HIS A 108 -20.25 -5.15 -6.58
CA HIS A 108 -20.12 -3.85 -5.91
C HIS A 108 -19.16 -2.89 -6.63
N TYR A 109 -18.29 -3.43 -7.49
CA TYR A 109 -17.35 -2.63 -8.26
C TYR A 109 -18.03 -1.81 -9.35
N GLY A 110 -19.21 -2.19 -9.88
CA GLY A 110 -19.93 -1.43 -10.90
C GLY A 110 -20.84 -0.31 -10.35
N LEU A 111 -20.91 -0.15 -9.02
CA LEU A 111 -21.86 0.74 -8.37
C LEU A 111 -21.35 2.20 -8.25
N TYR A 112 -22.29 3.10 -7.90
CA TYR A 112 -22.08 4.47 -7.39
C TYR A 112 -21.54 5.55 -8.34
N PHE A 113 -21.06 5.22 -9.54
CA PHE A 113 -20.46 6.21 -10.44
C PHE A 113 -21.10 6.19 -11.82
N ASP A 114 -21.18 7.38 -12.44
CA ASP A 114 -21.81 7.54 -13.76
C ASP A 114 -20.79 7.43 -14.91
N ASN A 115 -19.50 7.64 -14.62
CA ASN A 115 -18.45 7.62 -15.64
C ASN A 115 -17.07 7.29 -15.07
N PHE A 116 -16.19 6.87 -15.97
CA PHE A 116 -14.82 6.46 -15.62
C PHE A 116 -14.00 7.58 -14.95
N GLY A 117 -14.23 8.85 -15.32
CA GLY A 117 -13.54 9.99 -14.72
C GLY A 117 -13.84 10.14 -13.23
N GLN A 118 -15.12 10.02 -12.84
CA GLN A 118 -15.53 10.00 -11.43
C GLN A 118 -14.89 8.85 -10.65
N VAL A 119 -14.80 7.66 -11.27
CA VAL A 119 -14.21 6.47 -10.65
C VAL A 119 -12.71 6.68 -10.42
N VAL A 120 -11.98 7.19 -11.41
CA VAL A 120 -10.55 7.50 -11.27
C VAL A 120 -10.34 8.52 -10.16
N LEU A 121 -11.14 9.59 -10.12
CA LEU A 121 -11.06 10.60 -9.06
C LEU A 121 -11.31 9.99 -7.67
N ASN A 122 -12.37 9.20 -7.53
CA ASN A 122 -12.75 8.63 -6.24
C ASN A 122 -11.80 7.52 -5.79
N GLN A 123 -11.37 6.64 -6.69
CA GLN A 123 -10.50 5.52 -6.32
C GLN A 123 -9.05 5.97 -6.23
N VAL A 124 -8.51 6.63 -7.26
CA VAL A 124 -7.08 6.97 -7.31
C VAL A 124 -6.75 8.14 -6.40
N ILE A 125 -7.62 9.14 -6.24
CA ILE A 125 -7.35 10.30 -5.38
C ILE A 125 -7.93 10.10 -3.98
N TYR A 126 -9.26 10.12 -3.85
CA TYR A 126 -9.91 10.08 -2.54
C TYR A 126 -9.59 8.77 -1.79
N GLY A 127 -9.71 7.65 -2.47
CA GLY A 127 -9.34 6.34 -1.95
C GLY A 127 -7.90 6.30 -1.49
N SER A 128 -6.99 6.96 -2.22
CA SER A 128 -5.60 7.00 -1.81
C SER A 128 -5.38 7.78 -0.53
N VAL A 129 -6.06 8.90 -0.33
CA VAL A 129 -6.01 9.63 0.93
C VAL A 129 -6.50 8.77 2.09
N VAL A 130 -7.63 8.07 1.89
CA VAL A 130 -8.21 7.12 2.87
C VAL A 130 -7.27 5.97 3.20
N GLN A 131 -6.33 5.63 2.32
CA GLN A 131 -5.34 4.57 2.53
C GLN A 131 -4.06 5.10 3.17
N ILE A 132 -3.57 6.24 2.71
CA ILE A 132 -2.33 6.89 3.18
C ILE A 132 -2.48 7.29 4.65
N ILE A 133 -3.57 7.96 5.03
CA ILE A 133 -3.73 8.50 6.39
C ILE A 133 -3.63 7.41 7.46
N PRO A 134 -4.52 6.38 7.48
CA PRO A 134 -4.46 5.36 8.51
C PRO A 134 -3.20 4.49 8.42
N GLY A 135 -2.69 4.22 7.21
CA GLY A 135 -1.41 3.53 7.03
C GLY A 135 -0.25 4.28 7.68
N PHE A 136 -0.14 5.59 7.41
CA PHE A 136 0.91 6.43 7.96
C PHE A 136 0.81 6.54 9.49
N VAL A 137 -0.39 6.75 10.02
CA VAL A 137 -0.63 6.79 11.48
C VAL A 137 -0.18 5.49 12.12
N LEU A 138 -0.62 4.34 11.61
CA LEU A 138 -0.32 3.04 12.19
C LEU A 138 1.17 2.69 12.09
N GLY A 139 1.81 2.99 10.96
CA GLY A 139 3.25 2.81 10.79
C GLY A 139 4.07 3.72 11.73
N SER A 140 3.62 4.95 11.97
CA SER A 140 4.25 5.90 12.90
C SER A 140 4.14 5.46 14.36
N ILE A 141 2.97 4.93 14.76
CA ILE A 141 2.77 4.33 16.08
C ILE A 141 3.70 3.13 16.25
N THR A 142 3.73 2.23 15.27
CA THR A 142 4.59 1.04 15.29
C THR A 142 6.07 1.41 15.42
N PHE A 143 6.52 2.39 14.62
CA PHE A 143 7.87 2.93 14.71
C PHE A 143 8.21 3.44 16.12
N SER A 144 7.32 4.26 16.69
CA SER A 144 7.50 4.82 18.04
C SER A 144 7.63 3.73 19.11
N ILE A 145 6.79 2.70 19.04
CA ILE A 145 6.86 1.53 19.93
C ILE A 145 8.22 0.83 19.80
N MET A 146 8.71 0.63 18.58
CA MET A 146 9.97 -0.08 18.33
C MET A 146 11.19 0.70 18.81
N ILE A 147 11.21 2.02 18.61
CA ILE A 147 12.26 2.90 19.14
C ILE A 147 12.26 2.85 20.67
N HIS A 148 11.08 2.96 21.30
CA HIS A 148 10.98 2.89 22.75
C HIS A 148 11.46 1.54 23.31
N LYS A 149 11.07 0.44 22.68
CA LYS A 149 11.52 -0.92 23.03
C LYS A 149 13.05 -1.06 22.95
N GLN A 150 13.68 -0.48 21.92
CA GLN A 150 15.13 -0.50 21.79
C GLN A 150 15.83 0.30 22.90
N ALA A 151 15.33 1.49 23.23
CA ALA A 151 15.86 2.32 24.30
C ALA A 151 15.79 1.61 25.67
N LEU A 152 14.67 0.95 25.97
CA LEU A 152 14.51 0.17 27.20
C LEU A 152 15.52 -0.99 27.28
N LYS A 153 15.71 -1.73 26.18
CA LYS A 153 16.67 -2.84 26.13
C LYS A 153 18.10 -2.37 26.43
N LEU A 154 18.50 -1.21 25.90
CA LEU A 154 19.83 -0.64 26.17
C LEU A 154 20.00 -0.21 27.63
N LYS A 155 18.94 0.24 28.29
CA LYS A 155 18.95 0.61 29.71
C LYS A 155 19.10 -0.60 30.63
N THR A 156 18.51 -1.74 30.29
CA THR A 156 18.62 -2.99 31.09
C THR A 156 19.95 -3.72 30.91
N THR A 157 20.71 -3.43 29.84
CA THR A 157 21.99 -4.10 29.56
C THR A 157 23.21 -3.33 30.10
N ARG A 158 23.00 -2.12 30.63
CA ARG A 158 24.03 -1.30 31.30
C ARG A 158 23.91 -1.46 32.80
#